data_AF-A0A0N0XZR6-F1
#
_entry.id   AF-A0A0N0XZR6-F1
#
_cell.length_a   1.000
_cell.length_b   1.000
_cell.length_c   1.000
_cell.angle_alpha   90.00
_cell.angle_beta   90.00
_cell.angle_gamma   90.00
#
_symmetry.space_group_name_H-M   'P 1'
#
loop_
_entity.id
_entity.type
_entity.pdbx_description
1 polymer ?
#
loop_
_entity_poly.entity_id
_entity_poly.type
_entity_poly.pdbx_seq_one_letter_code
_entity_poly.pdbx_strand_id
1 'polypeptide(L)'
;MLTACRALPGAAAREKCALPGWTRGHLLTHVARSTDGLRKLLDWARTGVENPQYASYDARAREIEAGAGRPWQDMVDDVERTADAFHEDLRTLPPHAWRAAVRPITGERCTPERILVIRLREMVVHHVDLAVGYTFDRVPGEAAGIVLDDVAGYYTDRAEPPAFRLHLTDTGERRSFGAGDGPVVTATRAAALGWLTGRAPAPSADAPQLPPWI
;
A
#
# COMPACT_ATOMS: atom_id res chain seq x y z
N MET A 1 -0.06 -12.72 4.07
CA MET A 1 1.33 -12.41 3.69
C MET A 1 2.33 -13.28 4.46
N LEU A 2 2.44 -13.16 5.79
CA LEU A 2 3.42 -13.89 6.61
C LEU A 2 3.40 -15.42 6.40
N THR A 3 2.22 -16.04 6.36
CA THR A 3 2.08 -17.49 6.08
C THR A 3 2.76 -17.89 4.76
N ALA A 4 2.58 -17.11 3.70
CA ALA A 4 3.21 -17.37 2.41
C ALA A 4 4.73 -17.17 2.51
N CYS A 5 5.19 -16.10 3.18
CA CYS A 5 6.62 -15.84 3.36
C CYS A 5 7.34 -16.93 4.17
N ARG A 6 6.73 -17.43 5.25
CA ARG A 6 7.30 -18.49 6.09
C ARG A 6 7.53 -19.80 5.34
N ALA A 7 6.71 -20.07 4.33
CA ALA A 7 6.83 -21.27 3.49
C ALA A 7 7.94 -21.16 2.44
N LEU A 8 8.52 -19.98 2.20
CA LEU A 8 9.57 -19.79 1.20
C LEU A 8 10.96 -20.14 1.75
N PRO A 9 11.85 -20.71 0.92
CA PRO A 9 13.22 -21.00 1.30
C PRO A 9 14.07 -19.73 1.41
N GLY A 10 15.23 -19.82 2.07
CA GLY A 10 16.15 -18.70 2.24
C GLY A 10 16.59 -18.01 0.94
N ALA A 11 16.68 -18.76 -0.16
CA ALA A 11 17.04 -18.22 -1.48
C ALA A 11 16.02 -17.18 -2.01
N ALA A 12 14.78 -17.21 -1.50
CA ALA A 12 13.72 -16.30 -1.94
C ALA A 12 14.07 -14.82 -1.77
N ALA A 13 14.93 -14.48 -0.80
CA ALA A 13 15.39 -13.10 -0.59
C ALA A 13 16.03 -12.47 -1.84
N ARG A 14 16.71 -13.28 -2.67
CA ARG A 14 17.41 -12.82 -3.88
C ARG A 14 16.56 -12.93 -5.16
N GLU A 15 15.42 -13.59 -5.08
CA GLU A 15 14.52 -13.73 -6.21
C GLU A 15 13.78 -12.42 -6.49
N LYS A 16 13.44 -12.19 -7.77
CA LYS A 16 12.69 -11.01 -8.18
C LYS A 16 11.29 -11.02 -7.57
N CYS A 17 10.81 -9.85 -7.16
CA CYS A 17 9.40 -9.60 -6.91
C CYS A 17 8.77 -8.96 -8.16
N ALA A 18 7.49 -8.57 -8.10
CA ALA A 18 6.82 -7.93 -9.24
C ALA A 18 7.25 -6.47 -9.47
N LEU A 19 7.91 -5.84 -8.48
CA LEU A 19 8.39 -4.47 -8.59
C LEU A 19 9.69 -4.40 -9.40
N PRO A 20 9.78 -3.54 -10.43
CA PRO A 20 10.99 -3.40 -11.24
C PRO A 20 12.22 -3.08 -10.39
N GLY A 21 13.30 -3.84 -10.60
CA GLY A 21 14.58 -3.63 -9.91
C GLY A 21 14.63 -4.14 -8.47
N TRP A 22 13.54 -4.64 -7.90
CA TRP A 22 13.50 -5.12 -6.51
C TRP A 22 13.51 -6.65 -6.43
N THR A 23 14.20 -7.16 -5.40
CA THR A 23 14.04 -8.54 -4.95
C THR A 23 12.94 -8.65 -3.89
N ARG A 24 12.52 -9.87 -3.54
CA ARG A 24 11.63 -10.06 -2.38
C ARG A 24 12.27 -9.60 -1.07
N GLY A 25 13.60 -9.64 -0.96
CA GLY A 25 14.32 -9.08 0.20
C GLY A 25 14.17 -7.57 0.31
N HIS A 26 14.23 -6.84 -0.80
CA HIS A 26 13.92 -5.40 -0.83
C HIS A 26 12.48 -5.15 -0.38
N LEU A 27 11.53 -5.93 -0.93
CA LEU A 27 10.12 -5.78 -0.63
C LEU A 27 9.79 -6.03 0.85
N LEU A 28 10.32 -7.10 1.47
CA LEU A 28 10.08 -7.35 2.89
C LEU A 28 10.77 -6.31 3.79
N THR A 29 11.96 -5.86 3.41
CA THR A 29 12.62 -4.77 4.14
C THR A 29 11.78 -3.51 4.07
N HIS A 30 11.27 -3.13 2.90
CA HIS A 30 10.33 -2.02 2.74
C HIS A 30 9.09 -2.19 3.60
N VAL A 31 8.45 -3.36 3.60
CA VAL A 31 7.26 -3.60 4.43
C VAL A 31 7.56 -3.38 5.92
N ALA A 32 8.68 -3.90 6.44
CA ALA A 32 9.06 -3.70 7.83
C ALA A 32 9.34 -2.21 8.13
N ARG A 33 10.19 -1.55 7.33
CA ARG A 33 10.56 -0.14 7.54
C ARG A 33 9.39 0.84 7.31
N SER A 34 8.47 0.52 6.40
CA SER A 34 7.20 1.24 6.21
C SER A 34 6.36 1.18 7.48
N THR A 35 6.30 0.01 8.13
CA THR A 35 5.64 -0.16 9.43
C THR A 35 6.28 0.70 10.51
N ASP A 36 7.61 0.67 10.64
CA ASP A 36 8.35 1.50 11.60
C ASP A 36 8.10 3.01 11.37
N GLY A 37 8.05 3.44 10.12
CA GLY A 37 7.70 4.81 9.76
C GLY A 37 6.28 5.18 10.21
N LEU A 38 5.30 4.30 10.00
CA LEU A 38 3.93 4.56 10.44
C LEU A 38 3.82 4.65 11.97
N ARG A 39 4.61 3.85 12.70
CA ARG A 39 4.69 3.92 14.17
C ARG A 39 5.22 5.27 14.65
N LYS A 40 6.21 5.86 13.97
CA LYS A 40 6.67 7.23 14.27
C LYS A 40 5.55 8.27 14.13
N LEU A 41 4.66 8.10 13.15
CA LEU A 41 3.49 8.98 13.00
C LEU A 41 2.48 8.80 14.15
N LEU A 42 2.28 7.56 14.64
CA LEU A 42 1.43 7.33 15.81
C LEU A 42 2.04 7.93 17.09
N ASP A 43 3.36 7.85 17.24
CA ASP A 43 4.10 8.49 18.33
C ASP A 43 4.01 10.03 18.26
N TRP A 44 4.12 10.61 17.07
CA TRP A 44 3.86 12.04 16.86
C TRP A 44 2.44 12.41 17.28
N ALA A 45 1.43 11.67 16.81
CA ALA A 45 0.03 11.91 17.20
C ALA A 45 -0.19 11.86 18.72
N ARG A 46 0.52 10.96 19.41
CA ARG A 46 0.46 10.75 20.86
C ARG A 46 1.11 11.87 21.66
N THR A 47 2.28 12.33 21.22
CA THR A 47 3.12 13.25 22.01
C THR A 47 2.96 14.71 21.58
N GLY A 48 2.47 14.95 20.37
CA GLY A 48 2.50 16.27 19.72
C GLY A 48 3.88 16.67 19.21
N VAL A 49 4.92 15.86 19.41
CA VAL A 49 6.29 16.12 18.95
C VAL A 49 6.48 15.52 17.57
N GLU A 50 6.92 16.34 16.61
CA GLU A 50 7.11 15.89 15.23
C GLU A 50 8.14 14.75 15.15
N ASN A 51 7.69 13.62 14.60
CA ASN A 51 8.48 12.42 14.39
C ASN A 51 8.20 11.89 12.98
N PRO A 52 8.95 12.38 11.96
CA PRO A 52 8.63 12.10 10.57
C PRO A 52 8.83 10.62 10.22
N GLN A 53 8.01 10.12 9.30
CA GLN A 53 8.02 8.71 8.85
C GLN A 53 9.43 8.25 8.43
N TYR A 54 10.12 9.10 7.67
CA TYR A 54 11.51 8.94 7.26
C TYR A 54 12.21 10.30 7.30
N ALA A 55 13.54 10.31 7.45
CA ALA A 55 14.32 11.55 7.38
C ALA A 55 14.32 12.16 5.97
N SER A 56 14.33 11.32 4.93
CA SER A 56 14.20 11.70 3.53
C SER A 56 13.87 10.47 2.67
N TYR A 57 13.52 10.70 1.40
CA TYR A 57 13.37 9.61 0.42
C TYR A 57 14.69 8.84 0.22
N ASP A 58 15.84 9.52 0.23
CA ASP A 58 17.15 8.85 0.13
C ASP A 58 17.47 8.02 1.37
N ALA A 59 17.10 8.50 2.56
CA ALA A 59 17.28 7.73 3.80
C ALA A 59 16.45 6.45 3.76
N ARG A 60 15.18 6.55 3.34
CA ARG A 60 14.32 5.38 3.10
C ARG A 60 14.96 4.40 2.11
N ALA A 61 15.45 4.89 0.97
CA ALA A 61 16.08 4.04 -0.04
C ALA A 61 17.31 3.30 0.50
N ARG A 62 18.18 3.99 1.26
CA ARG A 62 19.34 3.37 1.90
C ARG A 62 18.97 2.32 2.94
N GLU A 63 17.93 2.56 3.75
CA GLU A 63 17.44 1.58 4.73
C GLU A 63 16.93 0.31 4.05
N ILE A 64 16.23 0.43 2.91
CA ILE A 64 15.76 -0.70 2.12
C ILE A 64 16.93 -1.49 1.54
N GLU A 65 17.89 -0.80 0.90
CA GLU A 65 19.07 -1.44 0.31
C GLU A 65 19.90 -2.19 1.37
N ALA A 66 20.16 -1.54 2.51
CA ALA A 66 20.95 -2.14 3.59
C ALA A 66 20.30 -3.40 4.19
N GLY A 67 18.96 -3.47 4.20
CA GLY A 67 18.23 -4.63 4.72
C GLY A 67 17.99 -5.74 3.72
N ALA A 68 18.02 -5.45 2.41
CA ALA A 68 17.57 -6.36 1.36
C ALA A 68 18.40 -7.66 1.21
N GLY A 69 19.61 -7.70 1.77
CA GLY A 69 20.51 -8.85 1.75
C GLY A 69 20.47 -9.74 3.00
N ARG A 70 19.67 -9.41 4.02
CA ARG A 70 19.57 -10.19 5.26
C ARG A 70 19.04 -11.62 5.02
N PRO A 71 19.27 -12.58 5.94
CA PRO A 71 18.63 -13.88 5.87
C PRO A 71 17.11 -13.76 5.78
N TRP A 72 16.49 -14.55 4.91
CA TRP A 72 15.04 -14.47 4.65
C TRP A 72 14.20 -14.58 5.92
N GLN A 73 14.49 -15.55 6.79
CA GLN A 73 13.70 -15.75 8.01
C GLN A 73 13.85 -14.55 8.97
N ASP A 74 15.03 -13.93 9.06
CA ASP A 74 15.23 -12.70 9.84
C ASP A 74 14.38 -11.53 9.29
N MET A 75 14.14 -11.47 7.98
CA MET A 75 13.24 -10.47 7.37
C MET A 75 11.78 -10.79 7.68
N VAL A 76 11.38 -12.06 7.60
CA VAL A 76 10.01 -12.49 7.93
C VAL A 76 9.68 -12.19 9.39
N ASP A 77 10.60 -12.49 10.31
CA ASP A 77 10.46 -12.21 11.73
C ASP A 77 10.50 -10.70 12.03
N ASP A 78 11.24 -9.90 11.24
CA ASP A 78 11.21 -8.43 11.32
C ASP A 78 9.84 -7.87 10.89
N VAL A 79 9.24 -8.40 9.82
CA VAL A 79 7.89 -8.01 9.41
C VAL A 79 6.86 -8.36 10.47
N GLU A 80 6.94 -9.55 11.08
CA GLU A 80 6.04 -9.95 12.16
C GLU A 80 6.20 -9.05 13.40
N ARG A 81 7.45 -8.88 13.88
CA ARG A 81 7.75 -8.02 15.04
C ARG A 81 7.26 -6.59 14.85
N THR A 82 7.50 -6.00 13.68
CA THR A 82 7.07 -4.63 13.39
C THR A 82 5.55 -4.52 13.28
N ALA A 83 4.87 -5.54 12.75
CA ALA A 83 3.41 -5.61 12.74
C ALA A 83 2.83 -5.70 14.16
N ASP A 84 3.38 -6.55 15.03
CA ASP A 84 2.95 -6.68 16.42
C ASP A 84 3.14 -5.37 17.19
N ALA A 85 4.28 -4.72 17.02
CA ALA A 85 4.55 -3.43 17.65
C ALA A 85 3.58 -2.33 17.15
N PHE A 86 3.26 -2.32 15.86
CA PHE A 86 2.27 -1.39 15.29
C PHE A 86 0.86 -1.66 15.84
N HIS A 87 0.45 -2.92 15.96
CA HIS A 87 -0.84 -3.27 16.58
C HIS A 87 -0.92 -2.80 18.03
N GLU A 88 0.16 -2.94 18.79
CA GLU A 88 0.23 -2.46 20.17
C GLU A 88 0.15 -0.92 20.24
N ASP A 89 0.86 -0.22 19.35
CA ASP A 89 0.81 1.25 19.26
C ASP A 89 -0.61 1.75 18.99
N LEU A 90 -1.36 1.06 18.11
CA LEU A 90 -2.77 1.35 17.84
C LEU A 90 -3.67 1.08 19.04
N ARG A 91 -3.52 -0.09 19.69
CA ARG A 91 -4.34 -0.52 20.83
C ARG A 91 -4.20 0.42 22.02
N THR A 92 -3.03 1.03 22.19
CA THR A 92 -2.72 1.94 23.29
C THR A 92 -2.82 3.41 22.91
N LEU A 93 -3.24 3.75 21.69
CA LEU A 93 -3.32 5.13 21.23
C LEU A 93 -4.42 5.88 22.01
N PRO A 94 -4.10 6.97 22.74
CA PRO A 94 -5.08 7.64 23.58
C PRO A 94 -6.13 8.35 22.72
N PRO A 95 -7.37 8.53 23.23
CA PRO A 95 -8.46 9.11 22.45
C PRO A 95 -8.16 10.45 21.76
N HIS A 96 -7.37 11.32 22.38
CA HIS A 96 -7.01 12.61 21.80
C HIS A 96 -6.09 12.49 20.57
N ALA A 97 -5.21 11.48 20.55
CA ALA A 97 -4.22 11.29 19.50
C ALA A 97 -4.87 10.88 18.17
N TRP A 98 -6.00 10.19 18.22
CA TRP A 98 -6.79 9.84 17.02
C TRP A 98 -7.23 11.06 16.20
N ARG A 99 -7.27 12.25 16.79
CA ARG A 99 -7.62 13.51 16.11
C ARG A 99 -6.41 14.42 15.86
N ALA A 100 -5.22 14.01 16.30
CA ALA A 100 -4.02 14.81 16.13
C ALA A 100 -3.58 14.81 14.65
N ALA A 101 -3.16 15.97 14.17
CA ALA A 101 -2.68 16.12 12.81
C ALA A 101 -1.23 15.67 12.70
N VAL A 102 -0.97 14.69 11.84
CA VAL A 102 0.37 14.19 11.49
C VAL A 102 0.57 14.31 9.99
N ARG A 103 1.80 14.07 9.51
CA ARG A 103 2.13 14.21 8.09
C ARG A 103 2.96 13.02 7.59
N PRO A 104 2.37 12.09 6.80
CA PRO A 104 3.13 11.08 6.08
C PRO A 104 4.07 11.72 5.05
N ILE A 105 5.12 11.00 4.65
CA ILE A 105 6.10 11.51 3.68
C ILE A 105 5.46 11.85 2.31
N THR A 106 4.30 11.25 2.01
CA THR A 106 3.53 11.50 0.79
C THR A 106 2.89 12.88 0.74
N GLY A 107 2.86 13.64 1.84
CA GLY A 107 2.64 15.08 1.80
C GLY A 107 1.59 15.65 2.75
N GLU A 108 0.31 15.37 2.50
CA GLU A 108 -0.78 16.07 3.20
C GLU A 108 -0.91 15.70 4.68
N ARG A 109 -1.43 16.65 5.47
CA ARG A 109 -1.74 16.38 6.88
C ARG A 109 -2.94 15.47 6.99
N CYS A 110 -2.88 14.50 7.91
CA CYS A 110 -3.96 13.56 8.15
C CYS A 110 -4.05 13.17 9.64
N THR A 111 -5.05 12.35 9.98
CA THR A 111 -5.21 11.74 11.30
C THR A 111 -4.67 10.29 11.32
N PRO A 112 -4.49 9.67 12.50
CA PRO A 112 -4.20 8.24 12.60
C PRO A 112 -5.18 7.29 11.88
N GLU A 113 -6.43 7.69 11.64
CA GLU A 113 -7.37 6.88 10.85
C GLU A 113 -6.86 6.68 9.42
N ARG A 114 -6.24 7.71 8.83
CA ARG A 114 -5.61 7.63 7.51
C ARG A 114 -4.42 6.65 7.52
N ILE A 115 -3.70 6.53 8.63
CA ILE A 115 -2.57 5.61 8.78
C ILE A 115 -3.03 4.15 8.68
N LEU A 116 -4.23 3.82 9.17
CA LEU A 116 -4.82 2.49 9.00
C LEU A 116 -5.06 2.15 7.53
N VAL A 117 -5.60 3.10 6.77
CA VAL A 117 -5.85 2.93 5.33
C VAL A 117 -4.54 2.76 4.57
N ILE A 118 -3.53 3.59 4.86
CA ILE A 118 -2.19 3.46 4.29
C ILE A 118 -1.62 2.07 4.59
N ARG A 119 -1.67 1.63 5.85
CA ARG A 119 -1.16 0.32 6.25
C ARG A 119 -1.85 -0.82 5.51
N LEU A 120 -3.18 -0.76 5.40
CA LEU A 120 -3.96 -1.78 4.71
C LEU A 120 -3.60 -1.85 3.22
N ARG A 121 -3.49 -0.70 2.54
CA ARG A 121 -3.03 -0.63 1.15
C ARG A 121 -1.67 -1.28 0.98
N GLU A 122 -0.69 -0.93 1.82
CA GLU A 122 0.67 -1.51 1.74
C GLU A 122 0.61 -3.05 1.85
N MET A 123 -0.22 -3.59 2.74
CA MET A 123 -0.34 -5.05 2.91
C MET A 123 -1.03 -5.74 1.75
N VAL A 124 -2.12 -5.15 1.23
CA VAL A 124 -2.86 -5.73 0.11
C VAL A 124 -2.00 -5.73 -1.15
N VAL A 125 -1.41 -4.59 -1.47
CA VAL A 125 -0.66 -4.39 -2.71
C VAL A 125 0.66 -5.16 -2.68
N HIS A 126 1.43 -5.07 -1.59
CA HIS A 126 2.72 -5.74 -1.53
C HIS A 126 2.64 -7.26 -1.35
N HIS A 127 1.49 -7.79 -0.91
CA HIS A 127 1.28 -9.23 -0.96
C HIS A 127 1.14 -9.76 -2.40
N VAL A 128 0.55 -8.96 -3.30
CA VAL A 128 0.57 -9.24 -4.75
C VAL A 128 2.00 -9.06 -5.29
N ASP A 129 2.68 -7.97 -4.90
CA ASP A 129 4.03 -7.69 -5.38
C ASP A 129 5.05 -8.75 -4.99
N LEU A 130 4.82 -9.51 -3.92
CA LEU A 130 5.68 -10.65 -3.55
C LEU A 130 5.80 -11.70 -4.66
N ALA A 131 4.87 -11.76 -5.60
CA ALA A 131 4.88 -12.70 -6.72
C ALA A 131 5.01 -14.16 -6.26
N VAL A 132 4.13 -14.55 -5.32
CA VAL A 132 4.05 -15.89 -4.71
C VAL A 132 2.70 -16.57 -4.97
N GLY A 133 1.98 -16.14 -6.01
CA GLY A 133 0.66 -16.66 -6.37
C GLY A 133 -0.52 -16.06 -5.59
N TYR A 134 -0.28 -15.01 -4.80
CA TYR A 134 -1.36 -14.19 -4.25
C TYR A 134 -1.74 -13.08 -5.24
N THR A 135 -3.04 -12.85 -5.39
CA THR A 135 -3.63 -11.97 -6.39
C THR A 135 -4.77 -11.16 -5.77
N PHE A 136 -5.22 -10.09 -6.44
CA PHE A 136 -6.27 -9.20 -5.90
C PHE A 136 -7.62 -9.90 -5.69
N ASP A 137 -7.91 -11.01 -6.38
CA ASP A 137 -9.12 -11.82 -6.16
C ASP A 137 -9.16 -12.50 -4.78
N ARG A 138 -8.01 -12.61 -4.10
CA ARG A 138 -7.91 -13.21 -2.77
C ARG A 138 -8.05 -12.20 -1.64
N VAL A 139 -8.20 -10.91 -1.96
CA VAL A 139 -8.35 -9.85 -0.95
C VAL A 139 -9.78 -9.90 -0.40
N PRO A 140 -9.95 -9.93 0.94
CA PRO A 140 -11.28 -9.85 1.54
C PRO A 140 -12.08 -8.65 1.05
N GLY A 141 -13.38 -8.83 0.80
CA GLY A 141 -14.21 -7.83 0.13
C GLY A 141 -14.20 -6.45 0.79
N GLU A 142 -14.21 -6.38 2.12
CA GLU A 142 -14.12 -5.12 2.86
C GLU A 142 -12.77 -4.43 2.65
N ALA A 143 -11.66 -5.16 2.80
CA ALA A 143 -10.32 -4.64 2.57
C ALA A 143 -10.13 -4.18 1.11
N ALA A 144 -10.65 -4.94 0.15
CA ALA A 144 -10.60 -4.57 -1.26
C ALA A 144 -11.37 -3.28 -1.55
N GLY A 145 -12.51 -3.05 -0.87
CA GLY A 145 -13.27 -1.80 -0.97
C GLY A 145 -12.48 -0.61 -0.44
N ILE A 146 -11.95 -0.71 0.79
CA ILE A 146 -11.15 0.37 1.42
C ILE A 146 -9.92 0.71 0.57
N VAL A 147 -9.21 -0.30 0.06
CA VAL A 147 -8.03 -0.07 -0.79
C VAL A 147 -8.42 0.51 -2.14
N LEU A 148 -9.56 0.10 -2.71
CA LEU A 148 -10.05 0.71 -3.95
C LEU A 148 -10.41 2.18 -3.75
N ASP A 149 -11.03 2.54 -2.63
CA ASP A 149 -11.30 3.94 -2.27
C ASP A 149 -10.02 4.76 -2.18
N ASP A 150 -9.01 4.22 -1.51
CA ASP A 150 -7.71 4.86 -1.38
C ASP A 150 -7.02 5.09 -2.74
N VAL A 151 -6.98 4.04 -3.56
CA VAL A 151 -6.37 4.09 -4.90
C VAL A 151 -7.15 5.02 -5.82
N ALA A 152 -8.48 5.02 -5.76
CA ALA A 152 -9.32 5.91 -6.54
C ALA A 152 -9.09 7.38 -6.16
N GLY A 153 -8.97 7.67 -4.86
CA GLY A 153 -8.64 9.02 -4.36
C GLY A 153 -7.38 9.59 -4.98
N TYR A 154 -6.32 8.77 -5.12
CA TYR A 154 -5.07 9.18 -5.78
C TYR A 154 -5.28 9.75 -7.20
N TYR A 155 -6.23 9.21 -7.96
CA TYR A 155 -6.54 9.70 -9.30
C TYR A 155 -7.46 10.91 -9.29
N THR A 156 -8.45 10.92 -8.39
CA THR A 156 -9.40 12.02 -8.25
C THR A 156 -8.71 13.32 -7.80
N ASP A 157 -7.71 13.21 -6.92
CA ASP A 157 -7.03 14.38 -6.32
C ASP A 157 -5.93 14.97 -7.22
N ARG A 158 -5.76 14.45 -8.44
CA ARG A 158 -4.78 14.99 -9.40
C ARG A 158 -5.25 16.36 -9.92
N ALA A 159 -4.29 17.22 -10.25
CA ALA A 159 -4.59 18.47 -10.95
C ALA A 159 -5.32 18.24 -12.28
N GLU A 160 -4.95 17.16 -12.98
CA GLU A 160 -5.59 16.68 -14.21
C GLU A 160 -5.98 15.20 -14.04
N PRO A 161 -7.18 14.91 -13.50
CA PRO A 161 -7.65 13.54 -13.34
C PRO A 161 -7.97 12.91 -14.70
N PRO A 162 -7.59 11.64 -14.94
CA PRO A 162 -7.98 10.94 -16.17
C PRO A 162 -9.50 10.78 -16.25
N ALA A 163 -10.08 11.07 -17.41
CA ALA A 163 -11.52 11.00 -17.62
C ALA A 163 -11.97 9.57 -17.98
N PHE A 164 -12.70 8.91 -17.08
CA PHE A 164 -13.36 7.62 -17.34
C PHE A 164 -14.42 7.31 -16.29
N ARG A 165 -15.29 6.34 -16.59
CA ARG A 165 -16.26 5.78 -15.63
C ARG A 165 -15.93 4.33 -15.37
N LEU A 166 -15.83 3.94 -14.10
CA LEU A 166 -15.58 2.57 -13.68
C LEU A 166 -16.88 1.92 -13.22
N HIS A 167 -17.26 0.81 -13.83
CA HIS A 167 -18.40 -0.02 -13.43
C HIS A 167 -17.89 -1.36 -12.91
N LEU A 168 -18.13 -1.64 -11.63
CA LEU A 168 -17.74 -2.90 -11.00
C LEU A 168 -18.82 -3.96 -11.18
N THR A 169 -18.50 -5.06 -11.87
CA THR A 169 -19.46 -6.10 -12.23
C THR A 169 -19.89 -6.96 -11.04
N ASP A 170 -19.01 -7.12 -10.05
CA ASP A 170 -19.19 -7.96 -8.87
C ASP A 170 -19.91 -7.25 -7.71
N THR A 171 -19.92 -5.92 -7.71
CA THR A 171 -20.55 -5.11 -6.64
C THR A 171 -21.67 -4.21 -7.14
N GLY A 172 -21.76 -3.98 -8.46
CA GLY A 172 -22.68 -3.02 -9.08
C GLY A 172 -22.29 -1.56 -8.87
N GLU A 173 -21.16 -1.30 -8.21
CA GLU A 173 -20.68 0.03 -7.89
C GLU A 173 -20.22 0.80 -9.14
N ARG A 174 -20.45 2.11 -9.16
CA ARG A 174 -20.07 3.00 -10.26
C ARG A 174 -19.28 4.19 -9.73
N ARG A 175 -18.17 4.50 -10.39
CA ARG A 175 -17.32 5.66 -10.08
C ARG A 175 -17.04 6.47 -11.33
N SER A 176 -16.90 7.77 -11.18
CA SER A 176 -16.50 8.68 -12.26
C SER A 176 -15.20 9.39 -11.86
N PHE A 177 -14.29 9.49 -12.82
CA PHE A 177 -13.00 10.16 -12.67
C PHE A 177 -12.90 11.25 -13.74
N GLY A 178 -12.31 12.40 -13.37
CA GLY A 178 -12.19 13.55 -14.26
C GLY A 178 -13.53 14.19 -14.65
N ALA A 179 -13.44 15.21 -15.50
CA ALA A 179 -14.61 15.88 -16.05
C ALA A 179 -15.02 15.26 -17.40
N GLY A 180 -16.33 15.23 -17.68
CA GLY A 180 -16.90 14.80 -18.96
C GLY A 180 -17.30 13.33 -19.07
N ASP A 181 -17.81 12.93 -20.24
CA ASP A 181 -18.30 11.58 -20.54
C ASP A 181 -17.19 10.66 -21.06
N GLY A 182 -16.17 10.41 -20.22
CA GLY A 182 -15.12 9.45 -20.53
C GLY A 182 -15.64 8.02 -20.79
N PRO A 183 -14.78 7.14 -21.35
CA PRO A 183 -15.13 5.75 -21.65
C PRO A 183 -15.61 5.01 -20.39
N VAL A 184 -16.52 4.06 -20.58
CA VAL A 184 -16.96 3.16 -19.51
C VAL A 184 -16.04 1.95 -19.48
N VAL A 185 -15.32 1.82 -18.37
CA VAL A 185 -14.46 0.69 -18.06
C VAL A 185 -15.24 -0.25 -17.16
N THR A 186 -15.45 -1.48 -17.61
CA THR A 186 -16.19 -2.51 -16.86
C THR A 186 -15.20 -3.57 -16.38
N ALA A 187 -15.19 -3.87 -15.08
CA ALA A 187 -14.23 -4.77 -14.47
C ALA A 187 -14.78 -5.39 -13.17
N THR A 188 -14.18 -6.48 -12.69
CA THR A 188 -14.34 -6.87 -11.28
C THR A 188 -13.54 -5.91 -10.39
N ARG A 189 -13.84 -5.86 -9.10
CA ARG A 189 -13.05 -5.06 -8.14
C ARG A 189 -11.56 -5.44 -8.18
N ALA A 190 -11.26 -6.74 -8.26
CA ALA A 190 -9.88 -7.23 -8.32
C ALA A 190 -9.15 -6.76 -9.60
N ALA A 191 -9.81 -6.83 -10.76
CA ALA A 191 -9.25 -6.36 -12.02
C ALA A 191 -9.06 -4.83 -12.01
N ALA A 192 -10.02 -4.08 -11.45
CA ALA A 192 -9.90 -2.65 -11.27
C ALA A 192 -8.70 -2.26 -10.38
N LEU A 193 -8.53 -2.93 -9.22
CA LEU A 193 -7.36 -2.73 -8.36
C LEU A 193 -6.06 -3.01 -9.09
N GLY A 194 -5.97 -4.13 -9.82
CA GLY A 194 -4.80 -4.46 -10.61
C GLY A 194 -4.45 -3.38 -11.63
N TRP A 195 -5.43 -2.90 -12.38
CA TRP A 195 -5.24 -1.86 -13.40
C TRP A 195 -4.87 -0.50 -12.79
N LEU A 196 -5.64 -0.04 -11.80
CA LEU A 196 -5.43 1.26 -11.14
C LEU A 196 -4.11 1.31 -10.35
N THR A 197 -3.55 0.18 -9.97
CA THR A 197 -2.24 0.13 -9.31
C THR A 197 -1.11 -0.23 -10.29
N GLY A 198 -1.38 -0.34 -11.59
CA GLY A 198 -0.38 -0.66 -12.61
C GLY A 198 0.18 -2.09 -12.55
N ARG A 199 -0.50 -3.01 -11.86
CA ARG A 199 -0.10 -4.43 -11.70
C ARG A 199 -0.83 -5.38 -12.64
N ALA A 200 -1.86 -4.91 -13.33
CA ALA A 200 -2.59 -5.65 -14.34
C ALA A 200 -2.85 -4.74 -15.56
N PRO A 201 -3.01 -5.32 -16.76
CA PRO A 201 -3.42 -4.54 -17.93
C PRO A 201 -4.79 -3.91 -17.73
N ALA A 202 -5.10 -2.93 -18.58
CA ALA A 202 -6.45 -2.39 -18.70
C ALA A 202 -7.48 -3.50 -18.90
N PRO A 203 -8.65 -3.43 -18.23
CA PRO A 203 -9.68 -4.47 -18.34
C PRO A 203 -10.49 -4.38 -19.65
N SER A 204 -10.35 -3.28 -20.40
CA SER A 204 -10.92 -3.11 -21.74
C SER A 204 -10.00 -2.28 -22.64
N ALA A 205 -10.15 -2.43 -23.96
CA ALA A 205 -9.35 -1.71 -24.96
C ALA A 205 -9.59 -0.19 -24.94
N ASP A 206 -10.80 0.23 -24.57
CA ASP A 206 -11.19 1.65 -24.47
C ASP A 206 -10.77 2.31 -23.15
N ALA A 207 -10.20 1.55 -22.21
CA ALA A 207 -9.74 2.12 -20.95
C ALA A 207 -8.57 3.08 -21.22
N PRO A 208 -8.58 4.29 -20.61
CA PRO A 208 -7.52 5.26 -20.85
C PRO A 208 -6.19 4.73 -20.31
N GLN A 209 -5.09 5.19 -20.90
CA GLN A 209 -3.79 5.04 -20.27
C GLN A 209 -3.77 5.88 -18.99
N LEU A 210 -3.49 5.23 -17.87
CA LEU A 210 -3.40 5.91 -16.58
C LEU A 210 -1.97 6.45 -16.37
N PRO A 211 -1.82 7.62 -15.72
CA PRO A 211 -0.52 8.03 -15.21
C PRO A 211 -0.03 7.00 -14.18
N PRO A 212 1.29 6.93 -13.94
CA PRO A 212 1.86 6.07 -12.92
C PRO A 212 1.20 6.29 -11.56
N TRP A 213 0.91 5.19 -10.87
CA TRP A 213 0.45 5.16 -9.50
C TRP A 213 1.64 4.86 -8.60
N ILE A 214 1.96 5.82 -7.73
CA ILE A 214 2.97 5.82 -6.64
C ILE A 214 4.28 5.07 -6.93
#